data_AF-A0A7Y4R7S6-F1
#
_entry.id   AF-A0A7Y4R7S6-F1
#
_cell.length_a   1.000
_cell.length_b   1.000
_cell.length_c   1.000
_cell.angle_alpha   90.00
_cell.angle_beta   90.00
_cell.angle_gamma   90.00
#
_symmetry.space_group_name_H-M   'P 1'
#
loop_
_entity.id
_entity.type
_entity.pdbx_description
1 polymer ?
#
loop_
_entity_poly.entity_id
_entity_poly.type
_entity_poly.pdbx_seq_one_letter_code
_entity_poly.pdbx_strand_id
1 'polypeptide(L)'
;MGESISDGPHHLPNSTDAIPSPSTPSLRPSVPSSLPPRFALVFNGLIYNYRELAAHLGFERVPACDTEVVLAACARWGPDALNRFNGMFALAFYDRAERRGFLARDPFGIKPLFYADHARRLTFASEIFALRPLDDWSSHIDPDALNHY
;
A
#
# COMPACT_ATOMS: atom_id res chain seq x y z
N MET A 1 11.37 -11.33 -35.03
CA MET A 1 10.61 -10.11 -35.35
C MET A 1 9.51 -10.00 -34.32
N GLY A 2 9.44 -8.83 -33.67
CA GLY A 2 8.33 -8.40 -32.80
C GLY A 2 8.45 -8.84 -31.34
N GLU A 3 8.23 -8.02 -30.32
CA GLU A 3 7.96 -6.58 -30.22
C GLU A 3 8.52 -6.11 -28.87
N SER A 4 9.08 -4.91 -28.84
CA SER A 4 9.50 -4.20 -27.64
C SER A 4 8.25 -3.61 -26.99
N ILE A 5 8.03 -3.89 -25.71
CA ILE A 5 6.91 -3.31 -24.95
C ILE A 5 7.51 -2.46 -23.83
N SER A 6 7.19 -1.17 -23.89
CA SER A 6 7.56 -0.11 -22.95
C SER A 6 6.66 -0.11 -21.70
N ASP A 7 6.88 0.90 -20.85
CA ASP A 7 5.95 1.46 -19.84
C ASP A 7 5.94 0.76 -18.48
N GLY A 8 5.95 1.46 -17.34
CA GLY A 8 5.11 2.61 -16.96
C GLY A 8 4.31 2.20 -15.70
N PRO A 9 3.66 3.11 -14.96
CA PRO A 9 2.96 2.75 -13.72
C PRO A 9 1.82 1.74 -13.98
N HIS A 10 1.90 0.56 -13.37
CA HIS A 10 0.91 -0.51 -13.54
C HIS A 10 -0.43 -0.17 -12.85
N HIS A 11 -1.50 -0.11 -13.65
CA HIS A 11 -2.87 0.15 -13.19
C HIS A 11 -3.64 -1.17 -13.00
N LEU A 12 -4.25 -1.36 -11.83
CA LEU A 12 -5.00 -2.57 -11.48
C LEU A 12 -6.41 -2.59 -12.10
N PRO A 13 -6.83 -3.68 -12.78
CA PRO A 13 -8.24 -3.88 -13.11
C PRO A 13 -9.02 -4.65 -12.02
N ASN A 14 -10.29 -4.24 -11.86
CA ASN A 14 -11.34 -4.80 -11.01
C ASN A 14 -11.28 -6.31 -10.72
N SER A 15 -11.23 -6.70 -9.43
CA SER A 15 -11.92 -7.87 -8.85
C SER A 15 -12.01 -7.73 -7.33
N THR A 16 -13.21 -7.95 -6.78
CA THR A 16 -13.51 -7.79 -5.34
C THR A 16 -13.23 -9.11 -4.63
N ASP A 17 -12.20 -9.15 -3.78
CA ASP A 17 -12.16 -10.08 -2.66
C ASP A 17 -11.47 -9.38 -1.49
N ALA A 18 -12.19 -9.29 -0.38
CA ALA A 18 -11.77 -8.54 0.79
C ALA A 18 -10.60 -9.24 1.49
N ILE A 19 -9.50 -8.51 1.68
CA ILE A 19 -8.34 -8.96 2.45
C ILE A 19 -8.71 -8.98 3.95
N PRO A 20 -8.65 -10.12 4.66
CA PRO A 20 -8.78 -10.13 6.11
C PRO A 20 -7.48 -9.60 6.76
N SER A 21 -7.60 -8.59 7.63
CA SER A 21 -6.49 -7.96 8.35
C SER A 21 -6.34 -8.62 9.75
N PRO A 22 -5.12 -8.91 10.24
CA PRO A 22 -4.93 -9.37 11.62
C PRO A 22 -5.15 -8.21 12.60
N SER A 23 -6.01 -8.43 13.58
CA SER A 23 -6.48 -7.45 14.55
C SER A 23 -5.44 -7.16 15.64
N THR A 24 -5.10 -5.88 15.83
CA THR A 24 -4.52 -5.33 17.08
C THR A 24 -5.34 -4.09 17.46
N PRO A 25 -5.80 -3.93 18.72
CA PRO A 25 -6.73 -2.87 19.07
C PRO A 25 -5.97 -1.55 19.28
N SER A 26 -6.11 -0.61 18.35
CA SER A 26 -5.79 0.80 18.57
C SER A 26 -7.10 1.59 18.64
N LEU A 27 -7.29 2.32 19.74
CA LEU A 27 -8.47 3.17 19.99
C LEU A 27 -8.73 4.09 18.77
N ARG A 28 -9.89 3.92 18.15
CA ARG A 28 -10.45 4.86 17.15
C ARG A 28 -11.59 5.66 17.79
N PRO A 29 -11.76 6.95 17.47
CA PRO A 29 -13.00 7.65 17.80
C PRO A 29 -14.17 7.04 17.00
N SER A 30 -15.30 6.84 17.67
CA SER A 30 -16.47 6.11 17.18
C SER A 30 -17.15 6.83 16.01
N VAL A 31 -17.27 6.16 14.86
CA VAL A 31 -18.18 6.53 13.78
C VAL A 31 -19.11 5.34 13.53
N PRO A 32 -20.44 5.44 13.75
CA PRO A 32 -21.36 4.41 13.32
C PRO A 32 -21.85 4.72 11.90
N SER A 33 -21.62 3.82 10.93
CA SER A 33 -22.56 3.49 9.84
C SER A 33 -22.02 2.33 9.01
N SER A 34 -22.93 1.47 8.54
CA SER A 34 -22.75 0.10 8.05
C SER A 34 -22.01 -0.09 6.71
N LEU A 35 -21.12 0.83 6.33
CA LEU A 35 -20.33 0.73 5.10
C LEU A 35 -18.84 0.68 5.42
N PRO A 36 -18.06 -0.20 4.75
CA PRO A 36 -16.63 -0.23 4.94
C PRO A 36 -16.04 1.15 4.58
N PRO A 37 -15.03 1.64 5.32
CA PRO A 37 -14.39 2.90 5.00
C PRO A 37 -13.89 2.88 3.54
N ARG A 38 -14.20 3.93 2.78
CA ARG A 38 -13.87 4.05 1.35
C ARG A 38 -12.40 3.71 1.07
N PHE A 39 -11.50 4.17 1.93
CA PHE A 39 -10.07 3.95 1.78
C PHE A 39 -9.58 2.89 2.77
N ALA A 40 -8.70 2.01 2.30
CA ALA A 40 -7.96 1.05 3.11
C ALA A 40 -6.45 1.29 2.96
N LEU A 41 -5.72 1.13 4.06
CA LEU A 41 -4.27 1.22 4.10
C LEU A 41 -3.73 0.10 4.98
N VAL A 42 -2.77 -0.66 4.45
CA VAL A 42 -1.81 -1.45 5.22
C VAL A 42 -0.49 -0.71 5.17
N PHE A 43 0.14 -0.48 6.31
CA PHE A 43 1.34 0.33 6.43
C PHE A 43 2.29 -0.28 7.45
N ASN A 44 3.52 -0.55 7.01
CA ASN A 44 4.64 -0.94 7.86
C ASN A 44 5.76 0.06 7.62
N GLY A 45 5.96 0.99 8.54
CA GLY A 45 6.92 2.05 8.34
C GLY A 45 6.85 3.14 9.38
N LEU A 46 7.59 4.20 9.09
CA LEU A 46 7.56 5.46 9.80
C LEU A 46 7.82 6.59 8.81
N ILE A 47 6.92 7.57 8.74
CA ILE A 47 7.11 8.80 7.97
C ILE A 47 7.57 9.92 8.91
N TYR A 48 8.84 10.31 8.81
CA TYR A 48 9.45 11.31 9.69
C TYR A 48 8.84 12.70 9.53
N ASN A 49 8.46 13.08 8.30
CA ASN A 49 7.86 14.39 8.00
C ASN A 49 6.32 14.40 8.10
N TYR A 50 5.70 13.43 8.80
CA TYR A 50 4.23 13.35 8.89
C TYR A 50 3.58 14.62 9.47
N ARG A 51 4.26 15.35 10.36
CA ARG A 51 3.73 16.60 10.93
C ARG A 51 3.62 17.71 9.89
N GLU A 52 4.61 17.80 9.02
CA GLU A 52 4.63 18.74 7.90
C GLU A 52 3.54 18.37 6.88
N LEU A 53 3.41 17.08 6.57
CA LEU A 53 2.37 16.58 5.67
C LEU A 53 0.96 16.83 6.22
N ALA A 54 0.76 16.67 7.53
CA ALA A 54 -0.52 16.96 8.18
C ALA A 54 -0.92 18.44 7.98
N ALA A 55 0.02 19.37 8.09
CA ALA A 55 -0.23 20.79 7.83
C ALA A 55 -0.63 21.03 6.36
N HIS A 56 0.07 20.42 5.40
CA HIS A 56 -0.25 20.53 3.97
C HIS A 56 -1.60 19.92 3.60
N LEU A 57 -2.07 18.93 4.37
CA LEU A 57 -3.37 18.29 4.20
C LEU A 57 -4.51 19.04 4.89
N GLY A 58 -4.20 20.07 5.68
CA GLY A 58 -5.18 20.90 6.38
C GLY A 58 -5.73 20.29 7.67
N PHE A 59 -4.96 19.44 8.36
CA PHE A 59 -5.35 18.94 9.67
C PHE A 59 -5.35 20.08 10.69
N GLU A 60 -6.46 20.28 11.41
CA GLU A 60 -6.56 21.26 12.50
C GLU A 60 -5.58 20.95 13.64
N ARG A 61 -5.34 19.65 13.89
CA ARG A 61 -4.36 19.15 14.84
C ARG A 61 -3.58 18.02 14.21
N VAL A 62 -2.26 18.06 14.39
CA VAL A 62 -1.36 16.99 13.96
C VAL A 62 -1.74 15.66 14.64
N PRO A 63 -2.00 14.59 13.88
CA PRO A 63 -2.28 13.27 14.42
C PRO A 63 -1.15 12.74 15.32
N ALA A 64 -1.48 11.84 16.24
CA ALA A 64 -0.46 11.20 17.09
C ALA A 64 0.34 10.12 16.34
N CYS A 65 -0.22 9.59 15.25
CA CYS A 65 0.38 8.54 14.43
C CYS A 65 0.40 9.00 12.97
N ASP A 66 1.50 8.68 12.29
CA ASP A 66 1.73 8.98 10.87
C ASP A 66 0.78 8.23 9.93
N THR A 67 0.26 7.07 10.34
CA THR A 67 -0.63 6.22 9.52
C THR A 67 -1.87 6.97 9.03
N GLU A 68 -2.45 7.85 9.86
CA GLU A 68 -3.60 8.67 9.46
C GLU A 68 -3.23 9.70 8.39
N VAL A 69 -2.04 10.30 8.53
CA VAL A 69 -1.49 11.26 7.57
C VAL A 69 -1.17 10.56 6.25
N VAL A 70 -0.60 9.35 6.29
CA VAL A 70 -0.32 8.54 5.10
C VAL A 70 -1.60 8.20 4.36
N LEU A 71 -2.63 7.72 5.07
CA LEU A 71 -3.93 7.41 4.47
C LEU A 71 -4.53 8.65 3.78
N ALA A 72 -4.50 9.80 4.46
CA ALA A 72 -5.03 11.06 3.91
C ALA A 72 -4.21 11.56 2.71
N ALA A 73 -2.88 11.45 2.76
CA ALA A 73 -1.99 11.81 1.66
C ALA A 73 -2.26 10.94 0.42
N CYS A 74 -2.34 9.62 0.58
CA CYS A 74 -2.66 8.71 -0.52
C CYS A 74 -4.07 8.94 -1.07
N ALA A 75 -5.05 9.23 -0.21
CA ALA A 75 -6.41 9.56 -0.66
C ALA A 75 -6.48 10.90 -1.44
N ARG A 76 -5.63 11.87 -1.08
CA ARG A 76 -5.63 13.20 -1.71
C ARG A 76 -4.79 13.29 -2.97
N TRP A 77 -3.60 12.70 -2.96
CA TRP A 77 -2.59 12.83 -4.02
C TRP A 77 -2.33 11.54 -4.77
N GLY A 78 -2.94 10.41 -4.37
CA GLY A 78 -2.69 9.12 -5.01
C GLY A 78 -1.22 8.71 -4.90
N PRO A 79 -0.65 8.12 -5.97
CA PRO A 79 0.76 7.74 -6.03
C PRO A 79 1.74 8.91 -5.84
N ASP A 80 1.36 10.14 -6.20
CA ASP A 80 2.23 11.32 -6.03
C ASP A 80 2.51 11.66 -4.56
N ALA A 81 1.73 11.09 -3.63
CA ALA A 81 2.02 11.18 -2.20
C ALA A 81 3.42 10.61 -1.86
N LEU A 82 3.89 9.59 -2.58
CA LEU A 82 5.16 8.92 -2.32
C LEU A 82 6.36 9.86 -2.45
N ASN A 83 6.30 10.81 -3.40
CA ASN A 83 7.35 11.82 -3.60
C ASN A 83 7.45 12.83 -2.45
N ARG A 84 6.46 12.83 -1.54
CA ARG A 84 6.40 13.72 -0.38
C ARG A 84 6.79 13.02 0.91
N PHE A 85 6.91 11.70 0.90
CA PHE A 85 7.21 10.90 2.07
C PHE A 85 8.72 10.90 2.33
N ASN A 86 9.11 11.40 3.51
CA ASN A 86 10.43 11.20 4.06
C ASN A 86 10.33 10.15 5.16
N GLY A 87 10.81 8.93 4.88
CA GLY A 87 10.64 7.81 5.81
C GLY A 87 11.11 6.48 5.24
N MET A 88 10.94 5.45 6.05
CA MET A 88 11.07 4.04 5.66
C MET A 88 9.68 3.42 5.72
N PHE A 89 9.24 2.75 4.66
CA PHE A 89 7.87 2.26 4.59
C PHE A 89 7.68 1.16 3.56
N ALA A 90 6.72 0.29 3.84
CA ALA A 90 6.06 -0.58 2.90
C ALA A 90 4.56 -0.38 3.10
N LEU A 91 3.82 -0.12 2.02
CA LEU A 91 2.40 0.17 2.12
C LEU A 91 1.59 -0.42 0.98
N ALA A 92 0.31 -0.65 1.28
CA ALA A 92 -0.73 -0.99 0.34
C ALA A 92 -1.92 -0.05 0.55
N PHE A 93 -2.26 0.75 -0.45
CA PHE A 93 -3.42 1.64 -0.43
C PHE A 93 -4.49 1.14 -1.40
N TYR A 94 -5.76 1.25 -1.01
CA TYR A 94 -6.89 0.87 -1.86
C TYR A 94 -8.08 1.81 -1.69
N ASP A 95 -8.59 2.35 -2.80
CA ASP A 95 -9.86 3.07 -2.88
C ASP A 95 -10.97 2.11 -3.33
N ARG A 96 -11.92 1.81 -2.42
CA ARG A 96 -13.03 0.89 -2.67
C ARG A 96 -14.06 1.46 -3.66
N ALA A 97 -14.18 2.78 -3.77
CA ALA A 97 -15.13 3.39 -4.69
C ALA A 97 -14.62 3.29 -6.13
N GLU A 98 -13.35 3.62 -6.33
CA GLU A 98 -12.68 3.58 -7.64
C GLU A 98 -12.13 2.18 -7.98
N ARG A 99 -12.13 1.27 -7.01
CA ARG A 99 -11.65 -0.11 -7.10
C ARG A 99 -10.22 -0.20 -7.64
N ARG A 100 -9.37 0.71 -7.18
CA ARG A 100 -7.96 0.83 -7.56
C ARG A 100 -7.10 1.06 -6.34
N GLY A 101 -5.84 0.65 -6.45
CA GLY A 101 -4.87 0.77 -5.37
C GLY A 101 -3.46 0.73 -5.89
N PHE A 102 -2.51 0.83 -4.97
CA PHE A 102 -1.09 0.68 -5.28
C PHE A 102 -0.33 0.11 -4.10
N LEU A 103 0.76 -0.59 -4.41
CA LEU A 103 1.78 -1.03 -3.49
C LEU A 103 2.98 -0.11 -3.63
N ALA A 104 3.63 0.23 -2.52
CA ALA A 104 4.82 1.07 -2.55
C ALA A 104 5.79 0.69 -1.43
N ARG A 105 7.08 0.90 -1.70
CA ARG A 105 8.18 0.80 -0.73
C ARG A 105 8.94 2.11 -0.68
N ASP A 106 9.68 2.30 0.41
CA ASP A 106 10.64 3.39 0.50
C ASP A 106 11.75 3.23 -0.56
N PRO A 107 12.38 4.36 -0.98
CA PRO A 107 13.37 4.36 -2.07
C PRO A 107 14.58 3.44 -1.84
N PHE A 108 14.89 3.12 -0.59
CA PHE A 108 16.02 2.28 -0.22
C PHE A 108 15.64 0.83 0.05
N GLY A 109 14.36 0.47 -0.10
CA GLY A 109 13.88 -0.88 0.15
C GLY A 109 14.04 -1.35 1.60
N ILE A 110 14.13 -0.45 2.57
CA ILE A 110 14.39 -0.80 3.99
C ILE A 110 13.29 -1.71 4.55
N LYS A 111 12.03 -1.42 4.22
CA LYS A 111 10.90 -2.28 4.64
C LYS A 111 10.59 -3.33 3.58
N PRO A 112 10.61 -4.64 3.92
CA PRO A 112 10.30 -5.69 2.97
C PRO A 112 8.83 -5.64 2.55
N LEU A 113 8.60 -5.82 1.25
CA LEU A 113 7.27 -5.99 0.66
C LEU A 113 7.43 -6.93 -0.54
N PHE A 114 6.82 -8.10 -0.42
CA PHE A 114 6.72 -9.11 -1.45
C PHE A 114 5.28 -9.09 -1.96
N TYR A 115 5.09 -9.31 -3.26
CA TYR A 115 3.77 -9.46 -3.84
C TYR A 115 3.74 -10.59 -4.86
N ALA A 116 2.55 -11.13 -5.07
CA ALA A 116 2.24 -12.10 -6.11
C ALA A 116 0.96 -11.65 -6.80
N ASP A 117 0.96 -11.68 -8.13
CA ASP A 117 -0.24 -11.52 -8.94
C ASP A 117 -0.57 -12.87 -9.56
N HIS A 118 -1.62 -13.51 -9.04
CA HIS A 118 -2.06 -14.82 -9.50
C HIS A 118 -3.59 -14.89 -9.52
N ALA A 119 -4.16 -15.54 -10.54
CA ALA A 119 -5.60 -15.75 -10.66
C ALA A 119 -6.46 -14.49 -10.45
N ARG A 120 -5.98 -13.31 -10.91
CA ARG A 120 -6.61 -11.99 -10.73
C ARG A 120 -6.72 -11.54 -9.27
N ARG A 121 -5.84 -12.04 -8.42
CA ARG A 121 -5.67 -11.65 -7.02
C ARG A 121 -4.26 -11.11 -6.84
N LEU A 122 -4.16 -9.91 -6.27
CA LEU A 122 -2.90 -9.35 -5.81
C LEU A 122 -2.75 -9.66 -4.33
N THR A 123 -1.78 -10.50 -3.99
CA THR A 123 -1.41 -10.83 -2.61
C THR A 123 -0.10 -10.15 -2.27
N PHE A 124 0.04 -9.63 -1.06
CA PHE A 124 1.29 -9.02 -0.60
C PHE A 124 1.57 -9.35 0.87
N ALA A 125 2.85 -9.35 1.23
CA ALA A 125 3.30 -9.63 2.59
C ALA A 125 4.66 -8.98 2.86
N SER A 126 5.01 -8.80 4.14
CA SER A 126 6.34 -8.37 4.56
C SER A 126 7.36 -9.52 4.60
N GLU A 127 6.92 -10.77 4.43
CA GLU A 127 7.77 -11.95 4.40
C GLU A 127 7.37 -12.86 3.24
N ILE A 128 8.36 -13.35 2.49
CA ILE A 128 8.11 -14.19 1.30
C ILE A 128 7.36 -15.49 1.64
N PHE A 129 7.60 -16.07 2.81
CA PHE A 129 6.97 -17.32 3.24
C PHE A 129 5.48 -17.17 3.55
N ALA A 130 5.02 -15.95 3.86
CA ALA A 130 3.60 -15.67 4.11
C ALA A 130 2.76 -15.73 2.82
N LEU A 131 3.39 -15.70 1.64
CA LEU A 131 2.72 -15.89 0.35
C LEU A 131 2.53 -17.37 -0.03
N ARG A 132 3.22 -18.30 0.64
CA ARG A 132 3.17 -19.74 0.31
C ARG A 132 1.81 -20.43 0.49
N PRO A 133 0.97 -20.08 1.48
CA PRO A 133 -0.29 -20.80 1.69
C PRO A 133 -1.39 -20.48 0.66
N LEU A 134 -1.15 -19.55 -0.27
CA LEU A 134 -2.22 -18.91 -1.05
C LEU A 134 -2.23 -19.26 -2.55
N ASP A 135 -1.17 -19.87 -3.09
CA ASP A 135 -1.06 -20.20 -4.52
C ASP A 135 -0.51 -21.61 -4.80
N ASP A 136 -1.10 -22.30 -5.78
CA ASP A 136 -0.49 -23.43 -6.51
C ASP A 136 0.71 -22.87 -7.31
N TRP A 137 1.86 -22.81 -6.65
CA TRP A 137 3.04 -22.04 -7.05
C TRP A 137 3.56 -22.40 -8.45
N SER A 138 3.61 -21.41 -9.35
CA SER A 138 4.57 -21.37 -10.47
C SER A 138 5.63 -20.31 -10.16
N SER A 139 6.87 -20.75 -9.95
CA SER A 139 7.98 -19.94 -9.47
C SER A 139 8.52 -19.01 -10.56
N HIS A 140 7.81 -17.92 -10.85
CA HIS A 140 8.38 -16.80 -11.61
C HIS A 140 8.80 -15.71 -10.64
N ILE A 141 10.09 -15.73 -10.31
CA ILE A 141 10.76 -14.65 -9.58
C ILE A 141 10.97 -13.52 -10.58
N ASP A 142 10.46 -12.33 -10.29
CA ASP A 142 10.82 -11.12 -11.03
C ASP A 142 12.30 -10.81 -10.74
N PRO A 143 13.20 -10.92 -11.72
CA PRO A 143 14.62 -10.67 -11.51
C PRO A 143 14.92 -9.19 -11.16
N ASP A 144 14.05 -8.23 -11.51
CA ASP A 144 14.25 -6.82 -11.13
C ASP A 144 13.97 -6.57 -9.64
N ALA A 145 13.14 -7.42 -9.02
CA ALA A 145 12.95 -7.41 -7.57
C ALA A 145 14.19 -7.89 -6.79
N LEU A 146 15.13 -8.56 -7.46
CA LEU A 146 16.38 -9.06 -6.87
C LEU A 146 17.48 -7.99 -6.80
N ASN A 147 17.38 -6.93 -7.61
CA ASN A 147 18.46 -5.93 -7.79
C ASN A 147 18.45 -4.76 -6.77
N HIS A 148 17.56 -4.77 -5.77
CA HIS A 148 17.49 -3.75 -4.72
C HIS A 148 17.86 -4.31 -3.33
N TYR A 149 19.00 -5.02 -3.25
CA TYR A 149 19.63 -5.46 -1.99
C TYR A 149 20.98 -4.77 -1.79
#